data_AF-A0A231R6R9-F1
#
_entry.id   AF-A0A231R6R9-F1
#
_cell.length_a   1.000
_cell.length_b   1.000
_cell.length_c   1.000
_cell.angle_alpha   90.00
_cell.angle_beta   90.00
_cell.angle_gamma   90.00
#
_symmetry.space_group_name_H-M   'P 1'
#
loop_
_entity.id
_entity.type
_entity.pdbx_description
1 polymer ?
#
loop_
_entity_poly.entity_id
_entity_poly.type
_entity_poly.pdbx_seq_one_letter_code
_entity_poly.pdbx_strand_id
1 'polypeptide(L)'
;MKIHAIEVGRVHVCNEHIEGSNNRLWVFKSKSWARTIPIYAYLIEHPNGLILFDTGENPRCNEPTYFPWWALKTVKFEVHQEDAVDKKLHAIGFRAEEIKYVILSHLHSDHIGGVHFFQEC
;
A
#
# COMPACT_ATOMS: atom_id res chain seq x y z
N MET A 1 0.30 6.33 -24.20
CA MET A 1 -0.08 5.88 -22.84
C MET A 1 1.14 5.23 -22.23
N LYS A 2 1.54 5.67 -21.03
CA LYS A 2 2.71 5.15 -20.30
C LYS A 2 2.25 4.75 -18.90
N ILE A 3 2.76 3.64 -18.39
CA ILE A 3 2.43 3.12 -17.06
C ILE A 3 3.72 3.01 -16.27
N HIS A 4 3.73 3.56 -15.06
CA HIS A 4 4.82 3.46 -14.11
C HIS A 4 4.39 2.57 -12.96
N ALA A 5 5.14 1.49 -12.71
CA ALA A 5 4.99 0.70 -11.49
C ALA A 5 5.85 1.33 -10.40
N ILE A 6 5.23 1.72 -9.28
CA ILE A 6 5.88 2.47 -8.21
C ILE A 6 5.85 1.61 -6.94
N GLU A 7 6.99 1.09 -6.51
CA GLU A 7 7.10 0.39 -5.22
C GLU A 7 7.00 1.42 -4.08
N VAL A 8 5.93 1.31 -3.30
CA VAL A 8 5.52 2.22 -2.21
C VAL A 8 5.66 1.53 -0.84
N GLY A 9 6.70 0.71 -0.73
CA GLY A 9 7.02 -0.09 0.46
C GLY A 9 6.74 -1.57 0.27
N ARG A 10 6.90 -2.33 1.35
CA ARG A 10 6.77 -3.79 1.32
C ARG A 10 6.04 -4.29 2.55
N VAL A 11 5.46 -5.48 2.43
CA VAL A 11 4.73 -6.15 3.51
C VAL A 11 5.22 -7.58 3.68
N HIS A 12 5.39 -7.98 4.93
CA HIS A 12 5.77 -9.32 5.34
C HIS A 12 4.60 -9.93 6.12
N VAL A 13 4.00 -10.99 5.58
CA VAL A 13 2.77 -11.60 6.11
C VAL A 13 2.97 -13.06 6.45
N CYS A 14 2.15 -13.60 7.33
CA CYS A 14 2.05 -15.05 7.52
C CYS A 14 1.55 -15.77 6.25
N ASN A 15 1.96 -17.03 6.05
CA ASN A 15 1.56 -17.83 4.89
C ASN A 15 0.04 -17.90 4.68
N GLU A 16 -0.73 -17.94 5.77
CA GLU A 16 -2.19 -18.02 5.73
C GLU A 16 -2.86 -16.78 5.11
N HIS A 17 -2.17 -15.63 5.03
CA HIS A 17 -2.66 -14.48 4.24
C HIS A 17 -2.60 -14.74 2.73
N ILE A 18 -1.66 -15.56 2.26
CA ILE A 18 -1.45 -15.87 0.84
C ILE A 18 -2.23 -17.10 0.43
N GLU A 19 -2.12 -18.17 1.22
CA GLU A 19 -2.68 -19.49 0.90
C GLU A 19 -4.14 -19.61 1.36
N GLY A 20 -4.58 -18.74 2.26
CA GLY A 20 -5.84 -18.89 2.98
C GLY A 20 -5.78 -19.96 4.07
N SER A 21 -6.75 -19.94 4.99
CA SER A 21 -6.88 -20.97 6.01
C SER A 21 -8.33 -21.15 6.42
N ASN A 22 -8.75 -22.42 6.51
CA ASN A 22 -10.09 -22.77 7.01
C ASN A 22 -10.22 -22.60 8.53
N ASN A 23 -9.10 -22.43 9.25
CA ASN A 23 -9.10 -22.22 10.69
C ASN A 23 -8.94 -20.75 11.05
N ARG A 24 -10.04 -20.05 11.31
CA ARG A 24 -10.04 -18.60 11.64
C ARG A 24 -9.19 -18.20 12.85
N LEU A 25 -8.79 -19.15 13.71
CA LEU A 25 -7.87 -18.90 14.82
C LEU A 25 -6.39 -18.79 14.38
N TRP A 26 -6.10 -18.94 13.09
CA TRP A 26 -4.75 -18.84 12.54
C TRP A 26 -4.09 -17.49 12.88
N VAL A 27 -4.87 -16.40 12.99
CA VAL A 27 -4.35 -15.07 13.36
C VAL A 27 -3.63 -15.08 14.71
N PHE A 28 -4.00 -15.98 15.61
CA PHE A 28 -3.36 -16.13 16.93
C PHE A 28 -2.37 -17.30 17.01
N LYS A 29 -2.35 -18.18 16.00
CA LYS A 29 -1.64 -19.46 16.03
C LYS A 29 -0.58 -19.60 14.94
N SER A 30 -0.56 -18.71 13.95
CA SER A 30 0.39 -18.81 12.85
C SER A 30 1.82 -18.74 13.38
N LYS A 31 2.68 -19.59 12.81
CA LYS A 31 4.10 -19.71 13.15
C LYS A 31 5.00 -19.55 11.92
N SER A 32 4.41 -19.45 10.74
CA SER A 32 5.12 -19.42 9.46
C SER A 32 4.90 -18.09 8.77
N TRP A 33 6.02 -17.47 8.38
CA TRP A 33 6.04 -16.25 7.61
C TRP A 33 6.29 -16.56 6.13
N ALA A 34 5.61 -15.82 5.26
CA ALA A 34 5.83 -15.86 3.83
C ALA A 34 7.01 -14.98 3.42
N ARG A 35 7.34 -14.97 2.12
CA ARG A 35 8.27 -13.97 1.58
C ARG A 35 7.69 -12.57 1.72
N THR A 36 8.56 -11.58 1.86
CA THR A 36 8.18 -10.16 1.78
C THR A 36 7.70 -9.82 0.36
N ILE A 37 6.55 -9.16 0.26
CA ILE A 37 5.86 -8.81 -0.99
C ILE A 37 5.91 -7.28 -1.16
N PRO A 38 6.22 -6.76 -2.36
CA PRO A 38 6.16 -5.32 -2.60
C PRO A 38 4.71 -4.82 -2.65
N ILE A 39 4.48 -3.62 -2.13
CA ILE A 39 3.26 -2.85 -2.30
C ILE A 39 3.48 -1.93 -3.49
N TYR A 40 2.57 -1.96 -4.47
CA TYR A 40 2.67 -1.13 -5.67
C TYR A 40 1.50 -0.16 -5.77
N ALA A 41 1.82 1.06 -6.21
CA ALA A 41 0.88 1.96 -6.86
C ALA A 41 1.25 2.08 -8.35
N TYR A 42 0.27 2.35 -9.21
CA TYR A 42 0.52 2.51 -10.64
C TYR A 42 0.08 3.88 -11.12
N LEU A 43 1.02 4.66 -11.64
CA LEU A 43 0.72 5.92 -12.33
C LEU A 43 0.51 5.63 -13.82
N ILE A 44 -0.62 6.06 -14.35
CA ILE A 44 -1.00 5.90 -15.75
C ILE A 44 -1.09 7.28 -16.38
N GLU A 45 -0.19 7.55 -17.32
CA GLU A 45 -0.26 8.72 -18.19
C GLU A 45 -1.28 8.45 -19.31
N HIS A 46 -2.50 8.95 -19.10
CA HIS A 46 -3.60 8.86 -20.06
C HIS A 46 -3.83 10.23 -20.73
N PRO A 47 -4.21 10.29 -22.04
CA PRO A 47 -4.47 11.57 -22.73
C PRO A 47 -5.50 12.48 -22.05
N ASN A 48 -6.39 11.91 -21.24
CA ASN A 48 -7.44 12.65 -20.52
C ASN A 48 -7.05 13.07 -19.09
N GLY A 49 -5.81 12.82 -18.66
CA GLY A 49 -5.29 13.15 -17.33
C GLY A 49 -4.52 12.00 -16.68
N LEU A 50 -3.81 12.30 -15.59
CA LEU A 50 -3.08 11.30 -14.82
C LEU A 50 -4.04 10.47 -13.97
N ILE A 51 -3.89 9.15 -14.03
CA ILE A 51 -4.67 8.21 -13.20
C ILE A 51 -3.69 7.50 -12.28
N LEU A 52 -4.01 7.47 -10.99
CA LEU A 52 -3.30 6.68 -10.00
C LEU A 52 -4.16 5.47 -9.61
N PHE A 53 -3.61 4.27 -9.73
CA PHE A 53 -4.24 3.03 -9.27
C PHE A 53 -3.58 2.57 -7.97
N ASP A 54 -4.38 2.52 -6.90
CA ASP A 54 -3.97 2.37 -5.49
C ASP A 54 -2.98 3.45 -4.99
N THR A 55 -2.87 3.57 -3.67
CA THR A 55 -2.12 4.66 -3.01
C THR A 55 -1.09 4.17 -1.98
N GLY A 56 -0.88 2.86 -1.89
CA GLY A 56 0.05 2.27 -0.94
C GLY A 56 -0.43 2.31 0.51
N GLU A 57 0.52 2.15 1.44
CA GLU A 57 0.31 2.23 2.88
C GLU A 57 0.78 3.59 3.44
N ASN A 58 0.21 4.02 4.56
CA ASN A 58 0.69 5.19 5.27
C ASN A 58 1.98 4.84 6.03
N PRO A 59 3.08 5.62 5.95
CA PRO A 59 4.31 5.34 6.70
C PRO A 59 4.11 5.24 8.22
N ARG A 60 3.02 5.82 8.74
CA ARG A 60 2.59 5.69 10.14
C ARG A 60 2.15 4.27 10.51
N CYS A 61 2.02 3.35 9.56
CA CYS A 61 1.73 1.92 9.78
C CYS A 61 2.71 1.23 10.74
N ASN A 62 3.91 1.77 10.87
CA ASN A 62 4.94 1.29 11.80
C ASN A 62 4.79 1.85 13.23
N GLU A 63 3.89 2.81 13.46
CA GLU A 63 3.57 3.29 14.80
C GLU A 63 2.81 2.19 15.57
N PRO A 64 3.18 1.89 16.83
CA PRO A 64 2.53 0.83 17.62
C PRO A 64 1.02 0.98 17.82
N THR A 65 0.50 2.21 17.66
CA THR A 65 -0.91 2.56 17.85
C THR A 65 -1.71 2.64 16.55
N TYR A 66 -1.07 2.54 15.38
CA TYR A 66 -1.74 2.68 14.09
C TYR A 66 -2.67 1.49 13.80
N PHE A 67 -2.17 0.27 14.04
CA PHE A 67 -2.97 -0.94 13.96
C PHE A 67 -3.28 -1.52 15.34
N PRO A 68 -4.39 -2.29 15.47
CA PRO A 68 -4.59 -3.12 16.64
C PRO A 68 -3.41 -4.06 16.87
N TRP A 69 -2.99 -4.21 18.13
CA TRP A 69 -1.82 -5.01 18.54
C TRP A 69 -1.81 -6.45 17.99
N TRP A 70 -2.97 -7.04 17.72
CA TRP A 70 -3.08 -8.39 17.18
C TRP A 70 -2.79 -8.48 15.68
N ALA A 71 -2.99 -7.41 14.91
CA ALA A 71 -2.69 -7.38 13.48
C ALA A 71 -1.18 -7.47 13.23
N LEU A 72 -0.39 -6.81 14.09
CA LEU A 72 1.08 -6.83 14.04
C LEU A 72 1.70 -8.22 14.33
N LYS A 73 0.90 -9.20 14.78
CA LYS A 73 1.35 -10.58 14.96
C LYS A 73 1.46 -11.34 13.65
N THR A 74 0.73 -10.92 12.62
CA THR A 74 0.62 -11.64 11.35
C THR A 74 0.98 -10.81 10.13
N VAL A 75 1.19 -9.50 10.32
CA VAL A 75 1.60 -8.54 9.28
C VAL A 75 2.70 -7.65 9.85
N LYS A 76 3.74 -7.40 9.06
CA LYS A 76 4.79 -6.41 9.32
C LYS A 76 4.99 -5.58 8.07
N PHE A 77 5.19 -4.28 8.24
CA PHE A 77 5.40 -3.36 7.14
C PHE A 77 6.86 -2.89 7.11
N GLU A 78 7.38 -2.74 5.90
CA GLU A 78 8.64 -2.08 5.56
C GLU A 78 8.26 -0.89 4.68
N VAL A 79 7.69 0.14 5.31
CA VAL A 79 7.18 1.35 4.64
C VAL A 79 7.82 2.55 5.32
N HIS A 80 8.78 3.18 4.65
CA HIS A 80 9.45 4.35 5.16
C HIS A 80 8.75 5.64 4.73
N GLN A 81 9.21 6.77 5.27
CA GLN A 81 8.62 8.07 4.94
C GLN A 81 8.74 8.37 3.44
N GLU A 82 9.86 8.02 2.82
CA GLU A 82 10.15 8.10 1.39
C GLU A 82 9.33 7.14 0.52
N ASP A 83 8.69 6.13 1.13
CA ASP A 83 7.81 5.20 0.43
C ASP A 83 6.39 5.73 0.24
N ALA A 84 6.04 6.83 0.91
CA ALA A 84 4.78 7.52 0.70
C ALA A 84 4.59 7.87 -0.78
N VAL A 85 3.38 7.60 -1.28
CA VAL A 85 3.09 7.69 -2.72
C VAL A 85 3.30 9.09 -3.30
N ASP A 86 3.04 10.15 -2.53
CA ASP A 86 3.31 11.54 -2.92
C ASP A 86 4.81 11.78 -3.17
N LYS A 87 5.67 11.24 -2.32
CA LYS A 87 7.13 11.36 -2.47
C LYS A 87 7.66 10.52 -3.61
N LYS A 88 7.12 9.32 -3.82
CA LYS A 88 7.50 8.47 -4.96
C LYS A 88 7.07 9.09 -6.29
N LEU A 89 5.86 9.68 -6.36
CA LEU A 89 5.41 10.45 -7.52
C LEU A 89 6.34 11.64 -7.78
N HIS A 90 6.67 12.40 -6.73
CA HIS A 90 7.59 13.53 -6.85
C HIS A 90 8.97 13.11 -7.37
N ALA A 91 9.49 11.97 -6.91
CA ALA A 91 10.78 11.43 -7.35
C ALA A 91 10.83 11.07 -8.85
N ILE A 92 9.68 10.77 -9.46
CA ILE A 92 9.56 10.51 -10.91
C ILE A 92 9.01 11.72 -11.70
N GLY A 93 8.92 12.90 -11.07
CA GLY A 93 8.60 14.17 -11.72
C GLY A 93 7.11 14.53 -11.78
N PHE A 94 6.27 13.91 -10.95
CA PHE A 94 4.83 14.19 -10.89
C PHE A 94 4.43 14.71 -9.51
N ARG A 95 3.44 15.60 -9.45
CA ARG A 95 2.89 16.10 -8.18
C ARG A 95 1.54 15.48 -7.89
N ALA A 96 1.21 15.33 -6.61
CA ALA A 96 -0.06 14.72 -6.20
C ALA A 96 -1.27 15.48 -6.73
N GLU A 97 -1.19 16.81 -6.84
CA GLU A 97 -2.26 17.68 -7.32
C GLU A 97 -2.52 17.54 -8.84
N GLU A 98 -1.63 16.87 -9.57
CA GLU A 98 -1.77 16.62 -11.02
C GLU A 98 -2.55 15.33 -11.29
N ILE A 99 -2.75 14.49 -10.26
CA ILE A 99 -3.55 13.28 -10.35
C ILE A 99 -5.01 13.66 -10.50
N LYS A 100 -5.61 13.24 -11.61
CA LYS A 100 -7.00 13.53 -11.95
C LYS A 100 -7.98 12.48 -11.44
N TYR A 101 -7.52 11.23 -11.35
CA TYR A 101 -8.34 10.12 -10.89
C TYR A 101 -7.52 9.21 -9.98
N VAL A 102 -8.08 8.85 -8.83
CA VAL A 102 -7.57 7.77 -7.99
C VAL A 102 -8.52 6.59 -8.09
N ILE A 103 -8.03 5.45 -8.57
CA ILE A 103 -8.78 4.20 -8.65
C ILE A 103 -8.27 3.32 -7.51
N LEU A 104 -9.15 2.98 -6.58
CA LEU A 104 -8.83 2.05 -5.50
C LEU A 104 -9.30 0.66 -5.91
N SER A 105 -8.39 -0.32 -5.90
CA SER A 105 -8.73 -1.72 -6.16
C SER A 105 -9.68 -2.26 -5.09
N HIS A 106 -9.44 -1.89 -3.83
CA HIS A 106 -10.26 -2.14 -2.65
C HIS A 106 -9.80 -1.27 -1.47
N LEU A 107 -10.30 -1.54 -0.25
CA LEU A 107 -10.12 -0.68 0.92
C LEU A 107 -9.24 -1.27 2.03
N HIS A 108 -8.30 -2.16 1.71
CA HIS A 108 -7.27 -2.56 2.67
C HIS A 108 -6.20 -1.47 2.80
N SER A 109 -5.53 -1.46 3.96
CA SER A 109 -4.66 -0.34 4.37
C SER A 109 -3.51 -0.08 3.41
N ASP A 110 -2.95 -1.14 2.83
CA ASP A 110 -1.87 -1.12 1.85
C ASP A 110 -2.28 -0.63 0.46
N HIS A 111 -3.57 -0.36 0.25
CA HIS A 111 -4.11 0.23 -0.98
C HIS A 111 -4.60 1.67 -0.78
N ILE A 112 -5.04 2.02 0.43
CA ILE A 112 -5.69 3.31 0.72
C ILE A 112 -4.88 4.24 1.65
N GLY A 113 -3.72 3.81 2.13
CA GLY A 113 -2.93 4.54 3.12
C GLY A 113 -2.48 5.93 2.66
N GLY A 114 -2.34 6.14 1.34
CA GLY A 114 -1.96 7.41 0.73
C GLY A 114 -3.12 8.28 0.24
N VAL A 115 -4.39 7.85 0.36
CA VAL A 115 -5.55 8.60 -0.22
C VAL A 115 -5.61 10.05 0.24
N HIS A 116 -5.20 10.33 1.48
CA HIS A 116 -5.24 11.67 2.07
C HIS A 116 -4.37 12.73 1.35
N PHE A 117 -3.45 12.32 0.48
CA PHE A 117 -2.66 13.23 -0.37
C PHE A 117 -3.42 13.76 -1.59
N PHE A 118 -4.56 13.17 -1.95
CA PHE A 118 -5.28 13.46 -3.20
C PHE A 118 -6.68 14.01 -2.90
N GLN A 119 -6.77 15.28 -2.49
CA GLN A 119 -8.03 15.91 -2.06
C GLN A 119 -8.84 16.56 -3.19
N GLU A 120 -8.19 16.80 -4.34
CA GLU A 120 -8.72 17.62 -5.44
C GLU A 120 -9.11 16.78 -6.69
N CYS A 121 -9.22 15.46 -6.53
CA CYS A 121 -9.49 14.52 -7.61
C CYS A 121 -10.92 13.95 -7.59
#